data_AF-A0A7S1U0G9-F1
#
_entry.id   AF-A0A7S1U0G9-F1
#
_cell.length_a   1.000
_cell.length_b   1.000
_cell.length_c   1.000
_cell.angle_alpha   90.00
_cell.angle_beta   90.00
_cell.angle_gamma   90.00
#
_symmetry.space_group_name_H-M   'P 1'
#
loop_
_entity.id
_entity.type
_entity.pdbx_description
1 polymer ?
#
loop_
_entity_poly.entity_id
_entity_poly.type
_entity_poly.pdbx_seq_one_letter_code
_entity_poly.pdbx_strand_id
1 'polypeptide(L)'
;PAPPAPPAPPAPPAIEYEEYDDDDEGEHAMVYMNHQSVFFMDQLKWIHSLTRLVDALRDVPVPERKDFAMKHLEAMMLSHRGYHAICSASEEICPITRVLVKDMHVFKTKARVPTLLLYEIIRPAPPETSTRAISNSPRARPRPR
;
A
#
# COMPACT_ATOMS: atom_id res chain seq x y z
N PRO A 1 7.74 -36.22 64.14
CA PRO A 1 8.27 -34.86 63.92
C PRO A 1 8.26 -34.52 62.42
N ALA A 2 7.49 -33.50 62.03
CA ALA A 2 7.41 -33.04 60.64
C ALA A 2 8.70 -32.28 60.26
N PRO A 3 9.18 -32.38 59.00
CA PRO A 3 10.37 -31.66 58.56
C PRO A 3 10.11 -30.13 58.55
N PRO A 4 11.14 -29.32 58.85
CA PRO A 4 11.01 -27.87 58.85
C PRO A 4 10.71 -27.34 57.44
N ALA A 5 9.80 -26.37 57.37
CA ALA A 5 9.43 -25.73 56.11
C ALA A 5 10.65 -25.04 55.45
N PRO A 6 10.76 -25.08 54.11
CA PRO A 6 11.85 -24.41 53.41
C PRO A 6 11.76 -22.89 53.58
N PRO A 7 12.91 -22.19 53.60
CA PRO A 7 12.94 -20.74 53.73
C PRO A 7 12.30 -20.06 52.52
N ALA A 8 11.63 -18.92 52.77
CA ALA A 8 10.97 -18.14 51.74
C ALA A 8 11.99 -17.64 50.69
N PRO A 9 11.63 -17.61 49.39
CA PRO A 9 12.51 -17.09 48.36
C PRO A 9 12.79 -15.58 48.58
N PRO A 10 13.98 -15.09 48.21
CA PRO A 10 14.33 -13.68 48.35
C PRO A 10 13.42 -12.82 47.47
N ALA A 11 13.06 -11.64 47.99
CA ALA A 11 12.28 -10.66 47.24
C ALA A 11 13.04 -10.23 45.97
N PRO A 12 12.36 -10.07 44.83
CA PRO A 12 13.00 -9.57 43.61
C PRO A 12 13.56 -8.16 43.84
N PRO A 13 14.69 -7.80 43.21
CA PRO A 13 15.25 -6.47 43.32
C PRO A 13 14.27 -5.44 42.76
N ALA A 14 14.21 -4.27 43.39
CA ALA A 14 13.42 -3.13 42.90
C ALA A 14 13.93 -2.74 41.51
N ILE A 15 13.05 -2.81 40.53
CA ILE A 15 13.31 -2.35 39.17
C ILE A 15 13.01 -0.85 39.18
N GLU A 16 14.04 -0.02 39.03
CA GLU A 16 13.85 1.40 38.72
C GLU A 16 13.43 1.51 37.26
N TYR A 17 12.23 2.04 37.03
CA TYR A 17 11.74 2.34 35.69
C TYR A 17 12.29 3.71 35.30
N GLU A 18 13.20 3.74 34.31
CA GLU A 18 13.55 4.99 33.64
C GLU A 18 12.31 5.48 32.88
N GLU A 19 11.82 6.65 33.28
CA GLU A 19 10.70 7.34 32.62
C GLU A 19 11.25 7.88 31.28
N TYR A 20 10.92 7.19 30.18
CA TYR A 20 11.22 7.69 28.84
C TYR A 20 10.21 8.80 28.51
N ASP A 21 10.70 10.01 28.24
CA ASP A 21 9.89 11.14 27.75
C ASP A 21 9.32 10.78 26.35
N ASP A 22 8.06 10.37 26.33
CA ASP A 22 7.33 9.74 25.21
C ASP A 22 6.59 10.77 24.32
N ASP A 23 7.05 12.02 24.30
CA ASP A 23 6.28 13.13 23.70
C ASP A 23 6.45 13.25 22.17
N ASP A 24 7.45 12.61 21.54
CA ASP A 24 7.70 12.71 20.09
C ASP A 24 7.10 11.52 19.28
N GLU A 25 6.90 10.35 19.90
CA GLU A 25 6.36 9.16 19.22
C GLU A 25 4.83 9.21 19.03
N GLY A 26 4.12 9.88 19.93
CA GLY A 26 2.65 9.99 19.91
C GLY A 26 2.11 10.77 18.71
N GLU A 27 2.74 11.88 18.34
CA GLU A 27 2.32 12.67 17.17
C GLU A 27 2.60 11.93 15.86
N HIS A 28 3.76 11.28 15.75
CA HIS A 28 4.12 10.49 14.58
C HIS A 28 3.18 9.28 14.42
N ALA A 29 2.89 8.54 15.48
CA ALA A 29 1.95 7.41 15.44
C ALA A 29 0.52 7.84 15.02
N MET A 30 0.05 8.99 15.53
CA MET A 30 -1.27 9.52 15.19
C MET A 30 -1.37 10.00 13.74
N VAL A 31 -0.32 10.61 13.19
CA VAL A 31 -0.26 11.02 11.78
C VAL A 31 -0.20 9.79 10.86
N TYR A 32 0.55 8.75 11.21
CA TYR A 32 0.64 7.52 10.42
C TYR A 32 -0.69 6.74 10.42
N MET A 33 -1.34 6.62 11.57
CA MET A 33 -2.69 6.03 11.69
C MET A 33 -3.72 6.78 10.83
N ASN A 34 -3.62 8.11 10.76
CA ASN A 34 -4.53 8.93 9.98
C ASN A 34 -4.29 8.80 8.45
N HIS A 35 -3.03 8.67 8.02
CA HIS A 35 -2.72 8.43 6.60
C HIS A 35 -3.13 7.03 6.14
N GLN A 36 -2.93 6.01 6.98
CA GLN A 36 -3.33 4.63 6.68
C GLN A 36 -4.86 4.48 6.63
N SER A 37 -5.60 5.17 7.51
CA SER A 37 -7.06 5.12 7.52
C SER A 37 -7.67 5.76 6.28
N VAL A 38 -7.17 6.93 5.85
CA VAL A 38 -7.61 7.61 4.62
C VAL A 38 -7.33 6.73 3.39
N PHE A 39 -6.13 6.16 3.30
CA PHE A 39 -5.78 5.20 2.25
C PHE A 39 -6.77 4.03 2.18
N PHE A 40 -7.01 3.38 3.32
CA PHE A 40 -7.85 2.19 3.37
C PHE A 40 -9.29 2.53 3.01
N MET A 41 -9.82 3.65 3.48
CA MET A 41 -11.15 4.12 3.12
C MET A 41 -11.29 4.41 1.62
N ASP A 42 -10.32 5.08 1.01
CA ASP A 42 -10.36 5.38 -0.42
C ASP A 42 -10.23 4.11 -1.27
N GLN A 43 -9.39 3.17 -0.85
CA GLN A 43 -9.29 1.86 -1.48
C GLN A 43 -10.61 1.08 -1.38
N LEU A 44 -11.26 1.06 -0.22
CA LEU A 44 -12.56 0.42 -0.06
C LEU A 44 -13.64 1.05 -0.96
N LYS A 45 -13.69 2.39 -1.05
CA LYS A 45 -14.61 3.09 -1.96
C LYS A 45 -14.35 2.67 -3.42
N TRP A 46 -13.08 2.61 -3.82
CA TRP A 46 -12.71 2.18 -5.16
C TRP A 46 -13.16 0.74 -5.44
N ILE A 47 -12.91 -0.20 -4.52
CA ILE A 47 -13.29 -1.62 -4.67
C ILE A 47 -14.81 -1.76 -4.73
N HIS A 48 -15.52 -1.03 -3.89
CA HIS A 48 -16.99 -1.00 -3.88
C HIS A 48 -17.54 -0.48 -5.21
N SER A 49 -16.95 0.58 -5.76
CA SER A 49 -17.34 1.14 -7.06
C SER A 49 -17.11 0.15 -8.21
N LEU A 50 -15.99 -0.58 -8.21
CA LEU A 50 -15.76 -1.66 -9.17
C LEU A 50 -16.78 -2.79 -9.04
N THR A 51 -17.08 -3.21 -7.82
CA THR A 51 -18.01 -4.33 -7.58
C THR A 51 -19.42 -3.96 -8.04
N ARG A 52 -19.86 -2.73 -7.73
CA ARG A 52 -21.13 -2.17 -8.23
C ARG A 52 -21.18 -2.12 -9.75
N LEU A 53 -20.08 -1.73 -10.40
CA LEU A 53 -19.99 -1.73 -11.85
C LEU A 53 -20.18 -3.15 -12.42
N VAL A 54 -19.45 -4.13 -11.89
CA VAL A 54 -19.54 -5.53 -12.34
C VAL A 54 -20.94 -6.10 -12.12
N ASP A 55 -21.58 -5.76 -11.01
CA ASP A 55 -22.96 -6.17 -10.75
C ASP A 55 -23.96 -5.52 -11.72
N ALA A 56 -23.82 -4.23 -12.00
CA ALA A 56 -24.66 -3.55 -12.99
C ALA A 56 -24.52 -4.13 -14.40
N LEU A 57 -23.34 -4.64 -14.77
CA LEU A 57 -23.13 -5.30 -16.07
C LEU A 57 -23.96 -6.58 -16.26
N ARG A 58 -24.50 -7.17 -15.19
CA ARG A 58 -25.37 -8.36 -15.29
C ARG A 58 -26.64 -8.06 -16.09
N ASP A 59 -27.19 -6.87 -15.87
CA ASP A 59 -28.45 -6.42 -16.46
C ASP A 59 -28.25 -5.81 -17.86
N VAL A 60 -27.01 -5.53 -18.25
CA VAL A 60 -26.67 -4.98 -19.57
C VAL A 60 -26.55 -6.09 -20.62
N PRO A 61 -27.14 -5.92 -21.82
CA PRO A 61 -26.94 -6.86 -22.93
C PRO A 61 -25.45 -7.05 -23.26
N VAL A 62 -25.05 -8.30 -23.52
CA VAL A 62 -23.65 -8.66 -23.82
C VAL A 62 -22.94 -7.74 -24.83
N PRO A 63 -23.54 -7.33 -25.97
CA PRO A 63 -22.84 -6.44 -26.91
C PRO A 63 -22.56 -5.04 -26.35
N GLU A 64 -23.37 -4.56 -25.42
CA GLU A 64 -23.30 -3.19 -24.88
C GLU A 64 -22.44 -3.09 -23.61
N ARG A 65 -22.14 -4.23 -22.96
CA ARG A 65 -21.42 -4.30 -21.69
C ARG A 65 -20.07 -3.58 -21.72
N LYS A 66 -19.30 -3.73 -22.80
CA LYS A 66 -17.98 -3.08 -22.90
C LYS A 66 -18.13 -1.57 -22.88
N ASP A 67 -19.00 -1.02 -23.73
CA ASP A 67 -19.21 0.42 -23.82
C ASP A 67 -19.80 1.01 -22.53
N PHE A 68 -20.73 0.29 -21.89
CA PHE A 68 -21.26 0.65 -20.58
C PHE A 68 -20.16 0.70 -19.51
N ALA A 69 -19.32 -0.33 -19.46
CA ALA A 69 -18.21 -0.42 -18.50
C ALA A 69 -17.19 0.69 -18.71
N MET A 70 -16.86 1.00 -19.97
CA MET A 70 -15.89 2.04 -20.29
C MET A 70 -16.33 3.41 -19.76
N LYS A 71 -17.58 3.81 -20.03
CA LYS A 71 -18.13 5.09 -19.57
C LYS A 71 -18.14 5.20 -18.04
N HIS A 72 -18.48 4.13 -17.34
CA HIS A 72 -18.50 4.12 -15.88
C HIS A 72 -17.10 4.15 -15.26
N LEU A 73 -16.13 3.45 -15.84
CA LEU A 73 -14.74 3.47 -15.36
C LEU A 73 -14.09 4.84 -15.53
N GLU A 74 -14.35 5.53 -16.64
CA GLU A 74 -13.86 6.89 -16.86
C GLU A 74 -14.40 7.85 -15.79
N ALA A 75 -15.69 7.76 -15.45
CA ALA A 75 -16.30 8.57 -14.38
C ALA A 75 -15.75 8.21 -12.97
N MET A 76 -15.53 6.91 -12.72
CA MET A 76 -14.97 6.43 -11.46
C MET A 76 -13.54 6.91 -11.22
N MET A 77 -12.73 6.99 -12.29
CA MET A 77 -11.34 7.43 -12.19
C MET A 77 -11.17 8.91 -11.86
N LEU A 78 -12.20 9.71 -12.09
CA LEU A 78 -12.24 11.12 -11.68
C LEU A 78 -12.56 11.29 -10.19
N SER A 79 -13.17 10.28 -9.57
CA SER A 79 -13.80 10.41 -8.23
C SER A 79 -13.08 9.63 -7.14
N HIS A 80 -12.34 8.56 -7.48
CA HIS A 80 -11.71 7.69 -6.49
C HIS A 80 -10.25 7.35 -6.84
N ARG A 81 -9.40 7.34 -5.82
CA ARG A 81 -8.02 6.84 -5.92
C ARG A 81 -8.01 5.36 -5.55
N GLY A 82 -7.61 4.52 -6.51
CA GLY A 82 -7.34 3.12 -6.28
C GLY A 82 -5.85 2.89 -6.07
N TYR A 83 -5.53 1.79 -5.42
CA TYR A 83 -4.18 1.35 -5.14
C TYR A 83 -4.01 -0.11 -5.55
N HIS A 84 -2.76 -0.49 -5.86
CA HIS A 84 -2.44 -1.85 -6.23
C HIS A 84 -2.80 -2.82 -5.10
N ALA A 85 -3.66 -3.80 -5.39
CA ALA A 85 -4.17 -4.73 -4.38
C ALA A 85 -3.20 -5.88 -4.07
N ILE A 86 -2.20 -6.11 -4.93
CA ILE A 86 -1.24 -7.21 -4.81
C ILE A 86 0.11 -6.63 -4.36
N CYS A 87 0.12 -5.96 -3.22
CA CYS A 87 1.36 -5.57 -2.56
C CYS A 87 1.65 -6.58 -1.44
N SER A 88 2.90 -7.02 -1.33
CA SER A 88 3.33 -7.71 -0.10
C SER A 88 3.26 -6.75 1.09
N ALA A 89 3.16 -7.28 2.32
CA ALA A 89 3.06 -6.44 3.53
C ALA A 89 4.27 -5.49 3.70
N SER A 90 5.39 -5.80 3.06
CA SER A 90 6.62 -5.00 3.04
C SER A 90 6.74 -4.05 1.84
N GLU A 91 5.81 -4.11 0.89
CA GLU A 91 5.85 -3.26 -0.31
C GLU A 91 5.16 -1.91 -0.07
N GLU A 92 5.72 -0.89 -0.70
CA GLU A 92 5.16 0.45 -0.66
C GLU A 92 3.80 0.51 -1.38
N ILE A 93 2.93 1.37 -0.85
CA ILE A 93 1.60 1.63 -1.40
C ILE A 93 1.75 2.23 -2.80
N CYS A 94 1.35 1.48 -3.82
CA CYS A 94 1.44 1.90 -5.21
C CYS A 94 0.10 2.46 -5.70
N PRO A 95 -0.04 3.79 -5.90
CA PRO A 95 -1.27 4.37 -6.42
C PRO A 95 -1.48 4.00 -7.89
N ILE A 96 -2.73 3.70 -8.24
CA ILE A 96 -3.16 3.53 -9.63
C ILE A 96 -3.24 4.91 -10.27
N THR A 97 -2.45 5.13 -11.32
CA THR A 97 -2.41 6.41 -12.04
C THR A 97 -3.37 6.47 -13.20
N ARG A 98 -3.61 5.32 -13.85
CA ARG A 98 -4.46 5.23 -15.04
C ARG A 98 -5.04 3.84 -15.19
N VAL A 99 -6.31 3.75 -15.54
CA VAL A 99 -6.93 2.51 -16.03
C VAL A 99 -6.94 2.53 -17.55
N LEU A 100 -6.48 1.44 -18.17
CA LEU A 100 -6.45 1.26 -19.62
C LEU A 100 -7.81 0.76 -20.11
N VAL A 101 -8.79 1.66 -20.08
CA VAL A 101 -10.21 1.35 -20.30
C VAL A 101 -10.48 0.71 -21.68
N LYS A 102 -9.67 1.04 -22.69
CA LYS A 102 -9.79 0.48 -24.06
C LYS A 102 -9.37 -1.00 -24.14
N ASP A 103 -8.41 -1.38 -23.32
CA ASP A 103 -7.80 -2.72 -23.28
C ASP A 103 -8.52 -3.66 -22.29
N MET A 104 -9.52 -3.15 -21.57
CA MET A 104 -10.40 -3.95 -20.72
C MET A 104 -11.11 -5.07 -21.50
N HIS A 105 -11.33 -6.18 -20.81
CA HIS A 105 -12.14 -7.29 -21.30
C HIS A 105 -13.30 -7.61 -20.36
N VAL A 106 -14.53 -7.60 -20.89
CA VAL A 106 -15.73 -8.06 -20.17
C VAL A 106 -16.09 -9.46 -20.66
N PHE A 107 -16.04 -10.45 -19.78
CA PHE A 107 -16.28 -11.83 -20.14
C PHE A 107 -17.77 -12.12 -20.36
N LYS A 108 -18.08 -12.93 -21.36
CA LYS A 108 -19.45 -13.24 -21.82
C LYS A 108 -20.19 -14.28 -20.94
N THR A 109 -19.95 -14.29 -19.64
CA THR A 109 -20.67 -15.21 -18.73
C THR A 109 -21.98 -14.56 -18.24
N LYS A 110 -23.01 -15.39 -18.03
CA LYS A 110 -24.35 -14.89 -17.64
C LYS A 110 -24.47 -14.52 -16.15
N ALA A 111 -23.83 -15.27 -15.25
CA ALA A 111 -24.14 -15.17 -13.83
C ALA A 111 -23.34 -14.10 -13.06
N ARG A 112 -22.06 -13.87 -13.40
CA ARG A 112 -21.15 -13.03 -12.59
C ARG A 112 -20.29 -12.03 -13.35
N VAL A 113 -20.42 -11.97 -14.68
CA VAL A 113 -19.74 -11.01 -15.58
C VAL A 113 -18.32 -10.64 -15.12
N PRO A 114 -17.38 -11.61 -15.06
CA PRO A 114 -16.01 -11.29 -14.70
C PRO A 114 -15.48 -10.24 -15.68
N THR A 115 -14.60 -9.37 -15.19
CA THR A 115 -14.05 -8.26 -15.97
C THR A 115 -12.55 -8.18 -15.68
N LEU A 116 -11.74 -8.19 -16.74
CA LEU A 116 -10.29 -7.97 -16.67
C LEU A 116 -10.02 -6.49 -16.90
N LEU A 117 -9.35 -5.87 -15.93
CA LEU A 117 -8.91 -4.47 -15.99
C LEU A 117 -7.39 -4.42 -16.04
N LEU A 118 -6.87 -3.55 -16.91
CA LEU A 118 -5.46 -3.23 -16.98
C LEU A 118 -5.28 -1.81 -16.44
N TYR A 119 -4.23 -1.60 -15.65
CA TYR A 119 -3.96 -0.30 -15.06
C TYR A 119 -2.46 -0.09 -14.85
N GLU A 120 -2.08 1.17 -14.78
CA GLU A 120 -0.73 1.64 -14.55
C GLU A 120 -0.56 2.07 -13.09
N ILE A 121 0.60 1.77 -12.53
CA ILE A 121 0.99 2.16 -11.18
C ILE A 121 2.35 2.85 -11.23
N ILE A 122 2.59 3.76 -10.31
CA ILE A 122 3.93 4.27 -10.05
C ILE A 122 4.50 3.49 -8.87
N ARG A 123 5.63 2.81 -9.12
CA ARG A 123 6.41 2.22 -8.04
C ARG A 123 7.45 3.24 -7.56
N PRO A 124 7.52 3.52 -6.26
CA PRO A 124 8.61 4.29 -5.69
C PRO A 124 9.94 3.54 -5.95
N ALA A 125 10.99 4.30 -6.26
CA ALA A 125 12.31 3.71 -6.45
C ALA A 125 12.75 3.07 -5.12
N PRO A 126 13.39 1.89 -5.15
CA PRO A 126 13.98 1.35 -3.94
C PRO A 126 14.94 2.40 -3.37
N PRO A 127 15.00 2.59 -2.04
CA PRO A 127 15.94 3.53 -1.46
C PRO A 127 17.33 3.15 -1.95
N GLU A 128 17.96 4.02 -2.74
CA GLU A 128 19.28 3.77 -3.27
C GLU A 128 20.21 3.55 -2.08
N THR A 129 20.66 2.31 -1.88
CA THR A 129 21.77 2.03 -0.99
C THR A 129 22.92 2.85 -1.54
N SER A 130 23.17 4.00 -0.90
CA SER A 130 24.20 4.96 -1.27
C SER A 130 25.55 4.27 -1.19
N THR A 131 25.90 3.55 -2.24
CA THR A 131 27.27 3.16 -2.51
C THR A 131 27.93 4.45 -2.95
N ARG A 132 28.41 5.22 -1.98
CA ARG A 132 29.33 6.33 -2.20
C ARG A 132 30.48 5.76 -3.04
N ALA A 133 30.39 5.95 -4.35
CA ALA A 133 31.51 5.73 -5.24
C ALA A 133 32.58 6.73 -4.80
N ILE A 134 33.58 6.22 -4.08
CA ILE A 134 34.79 6.96 -3.74
C ILE A 134 35.41 7.34 -5.08
N SER A 135 35.22 8.60 -5.46
CA SER A 135 35.85 9.23 -6.60
C SER A 135 37.35 9.28 -6.35
N ASN A 136 38.06 8.24 -6.79
CA ASN A 136 39.51 8.29 -6.92
C ASN A 136 39.83 9.12 -8.16
N SER A 137 40.08 10.41 -7.97
CA SER A 137 40.72 11.27 -8.96
C SER A 137 42.24 11.29 -8.72
N PRO A 138 43.08 10.70 -9.58
CA PRO A 138 44.50 10.99 -9.59
C PRO A 138 44.78 12.24 -10.42
N ARG A 139 45.21 13.28 -9.71
CA ARG A 139 45.72 14.56 -10.19
C ARG A 139 47.00 14.37 -11.01
N ALA A 140 47.01 14.72 -12.31
CA ALA A 140 48.24 15.06 -13.04
C ALA A 140 47.96 15.88 -14.31
N ARG A 141 48.49 17.10 -14.38
CA ARG A 141 48.76 17.81 -15.66
C ARG A 141 50.27 17.91 -15.83
N PRO A 142 50.85 17.59 -16.99
CA PRO A 142 52.15 18.10 -17.36
C PRO A 142 52.01 19.43 -18.14
N ARG A 143 52.85 20.42 -17.81
CA ARG A 143 53.04 21.64 -18.62
C ARG A 143 54.06 21.36 -19.72
N PRO A 144 53.85 21.79 -20.96
CA PRO A 144 54.95 21.94 -21.91
C PRO A 144 55.64 23.30 -21.73
N ARG A 145 56.96 23.30 -21.95
CA ARG A 145 57.81 24.48 -22.12
C ARG A 145 57.72 24.99 -23.55
#